data_AF-A0A455U7A1-F1
#
_entry.id   AF-A0A455U7A1-F1
#
_cell.length_a   1.000
_cell.length_b   1.000
_cell.length_c   1.000
_cell.angle_alpha   90.00
_cell.angle_beta   90.00
_cell.angle_gamma   90.00
#
_symmetry.space_group_name_H-M   'P 1'
#
loop_
_entity.id
_entity.type
_entity.pdbx_description
1 polymer ?
#
loop_
_entity_poly.entity_id
_entity_poly.type
_entity_poly.pdbx_seq_one_letter_code
_entity_poly.pdbx_strand_id
1 'polypeptide(L)' 'METLTSLLGAINGVVWGPVMLILLLGVGIYLQLGLKLMPIRKLGMGFKLMWQGEKPSLGWAKRPLLKREMKGKYLPSTL' A
#
# COMPACT_ATOMS: atom_id res chain seq x y z
N MET A 1 1.75 -51.02 -6.99
CA MET A 1 1.72 -49.59 -7.38
C MET A 1 0.55 -48.81 -6.77
N GLU A 2 -0.53 -49.44 -6.29
CA GLU A 2 -1.71 -48.76 -5.71
C GLU A 2 -1.57 -48.31 -4.25
N THR A 3 -0.73 -48.98 -3.45
CA THR A 3 -0.56 -48.66 -2.03
C THR A 3 0.19 -47.34 -1.83
N LEU A 4 1.17 -47.06 -2.69
CA LEU A 4 1.95 -45.82 -2.64
C LEU A 4 1.10 -44.59 -3.01
N THR A 5 0.26 -44.72 -4.04
CA THR A 5 -0.69 -43.65 -4.43
C THR A 5 -1.79 -43.45 -3.41
N SER A 6 -2.29 -44.52 -2.77
CA SER A 6 -3.29 -44.41 -1.69
C SER A 6 -2.73 -43.69 -0.46
N LEU A 7 -1.47 -43.99 -0.09
CA LEU A 7 -0.80 -43.34 1.02
C LEU A 7 -0.51 -41.85 0.71
N LEU A 8 -0.05 -41.55 -0.49
CA LEU A 8 0.14 -40.17 -0.96
C LEU A 8 -1.18 -39.41 -1.06
N GLY A 9 -2.27 -40.06 -1.47
CA GLY A 9 -3.61 -39.47 -1.51
C GLY A 9 -4.13 -39.09 -0.14
N ALA A 10 -3.94 -39.96 0.87
CA ALA A 10 -4.33 -39.67 2.25
C ALA A 10 -3.52 -38.53 2.86
N ILE A 11 -2.20 -38.51 2.62
CA ILE A 11 -1.31 -37.43 3.09
C ILE A 11 -1.69 -36.11 2.42
N ASN A 12 -1.92 -36.12 1.10
CA ASN A 12 -2.32 -34.92 0.39
C ASN A 12 -3.70 -34.40 0.84
N GLY A 13 -4.67 -35.28 1.12
CA GLY A 13 -5.97 -34.83 1.64
C GLY A 13 -5.88 -34.02 2.94
N VAL A 14 -4.98 -34.43 3.83
CA VAL A 14 -4.79 -33.76 5.13
C VAL A 14 -3.92 -32.52 5.02
N VAL A 15 -2.81 -32.58 4.27
CA VAL A 15 -1.87 -31.46 4.13
C VAL A 15 -2.50 -30.29 3.37
N TRP A 16 -3.24 -30.58 2.31
CA TRP A 16 -3.83 -29.55 1.47
C TRP A 16 -5.17 -29.03 1.98
N GLY A 17 -5.87 -29.81 2.82
CA GLY A 17 -7.14 -29.39 3.43
C GLY A 17 -6.94 -28.62 4.73
N PRO A 18 -7.08 -29.28 5.89
CA PRO A 18 -7.05 -28.62 7.19
C PRO A 18 -5.69 -28.01 7.55
N VAL A 19 -4.58 -28.61 7.12
CA VAL A 19 -3.24 -28.12 7.49
C VAL A 19 -2.97 -26.75 6.85
N MET A 20 -3.21 -26.55 5.55
CA MET A 20 -3.02 -25.24 4.92
C MET A 20 -3.93 -24.17 5.53
N LEU A 21 -5.19 -24.49 5.84
CA LEU A 21 -6.13 -23.57 6.47
C LEU A 21 -5.64 -23.08 7.83
N ILE A 22 -5.20 -24.00 8.69
CA ILE A 22 -4.69 -23.67 10.02
C ILE A 22 -3.36 -22.91 9.91
N LEU A 23 -2.48 -23.30 8.99
CA LEU A 23 -1.20 -22.63 8.79
C LEU A 23 -1.40 -21.19 8.32
N LEU A 24 -2.30 -20.96 7.36
CA LEU A 24 -2.55 -19.64 6.79
C LEU A 24 -3.28 -18.73 7.80
N LEU A 25 -4.26 -19.27 8.53
CA LEU A 25 -4.95 -18.56 9.60
C LEU A 25 -3.99 -18.26 10.77
N GLY A 26 -3.18 -19.24 11.15
CA GLY A 26 -2.16 -19.13 12.19
C GLY A 26 -1.09 -18.09 11.84
N VAL A 27 -0.53 -18.13 10.63
CA VAL A 27 0.44 -17.14 10.12
C VAL A 27 -0.20 -15.75 10.03
N GLY A 28 -1.43 -15.66 9.54
CA GLY A 28 -2.18 -14.42 9.49
C GLY A 28 -2.35 -13.76 10.86
N ILE A 29 -2.73 -14.54 11.88
CA ILE A 29 -2.86 -14.05 13.26
C ILE A 29 -1.49 -13.78 13.89
N TYR A 30 -0.50 -14.65 13.64
CA TYR A 30 0.85 -14.51 14.16
C TYR A 30 1.50 -13.20 13.71
N LEU A 31 1.39 -12.84 12.42
CA LEU A 31 1.89 -11.55 11.93
C LEU A 31 1.04 -10.37 12.42
N GLN A 32 -0.29 -10.51 12.53
CA GLN A 32 -1.14 -9.44 13.04
C GLN A 32 -0.81 -9.07 14.50
N LEU A 33 -0.55 -10.09 15.33
CA LEU A 33 -0.12 -9.91 16.72
C LEU A 33 1.34 -9.43 16.79
N GLY A 34 2.24 -10.02 16.01
CA GLY A 34 3.67 -9.70 15.99
C GLY A 34 3.96 -8.26 15.54
N LEU A 35 3.19 -7.71 14.60
CA LEU A 35 3.31 -6.32 14.15
C LEU A 35 2.52 -5.32 15.01
N LYS A 36 1.93 -5.77 16.13
CA LYS A 36 1.31 -4.89 17.13
C LYS A 36 0.21 -3.99 16.53
N LEU A 37 -0.66 -4.56 15.70
CA LEU A 37 -1.75 -3.86 14.99
C LEU A 37 -1.30 -2.65 14.12
N MET A 38 0.00 -2.53 13.81
CA MET A 38 0.50 -1.46 12.95
C MET A 38 -0.15 -1.47 11.55
N PRO A 39 -0.43 -2.62 10.88
CA PRO A 39 -1.10 -2.65 9.58
C PRO A 39 -2.52 -2.08 9.63
N ILE A 40 -3.29 -2.39 10.68
CA ILE A 40 -4.68 -1.90 10.85
C ILE A 40 -4.70 -0.39 11.03
N ARG A 41 -3.79 0.16 11.84
CA ARG A 41 -3.68 1.62 12.02
C ARG A 41 -3.20 2.33 10.75
N LYS A 42 -2.28 1.72 10.00
CA LYS A 42 -1.76 2.27 8.73
C LYS A 42 -2.78 2.20 7.60
N LEU A 43 -3.60 1.15 7.52
CA LEU A 43 -4.71 1.06 6.57
C LEU A 43 -5.74 2.17 6.81
N GLY A 44 -6.18 2.37 8.05
CA GLY A 44 -7.12 3.45 8.38
C GLY A 44 -6.56 4.85 8.09
N MET A 45 -5.27 5.07 8.35
CA MET A 45 -4.60 6.33 8.01
C MET A 45 -4.51 6.53 6.49
N GLY A 46 -4.18 5.48 5.72
CA GLY A 46 -4.16 5.53 4.26
C GLY A 46 -5.52 5.89 3.66
N PHE A 47 -6.60 5.26 4.15
CA PHE A 47 -7.97 5.63 3.77
C PHE A 47 -8.32 7.07 4.15
N LYS A 48 -7.90 7.54 5.33
CA LYS A 48 -8.07 8.94 5.73
C LYS A 48 -7.34 9.90 4.80
N LEU A 49 -6.14 9.56 4.33
CA LEU A 49 -5.38 10.38 3.39
C LEU A 49 -6.01 10.39 1.99
N MET A 50 -6.51 9.24 1.51
CA MET A 50 -7.27 9.18 0.25
C MET A 50 -8.55 10.03 0.34
N TRP A 51 -9.24 10.00 1.47
CA TRP A 51 -10.47 10.78 1.68
C TRP A 51 -10.20 12.26 1.96
N GLN A 52 -9.04 12.61 2.52
CA GLN A 52 -8.71 13.99 2.88
C GLN A 52 -8.52 14.89 1.67
N GLY A 53 -8.32 14.33 0.48
CA GLY A 53 -7.96 15.07 -0.71
C GLY A 53 -6.59 15.71 -0.53
N GLU A 54 -5.73 15.61 -1.54
CA GLU A 54 -4.47 16.33 -1.49
C GLU A 54 -4.78 17.83 -1.33
N LYS A 55 -4.42 18.41 -0.18
CA LYS A 55 -4.38 19.86 -0.08
C LYS A 55 -3.34 20.29 -1.10
N PRO A 56 -3.69 21.09 -2.13
CA PRO A 56 -2.70 21.51 -3.12
C PRO A 56 -1.56 22.14 -2.34
N SER A 57 -0.39 21.50 -2.40
CA SER A 57 0.83 22.00 -1.78
C SER A 57 1.17 23.26 -2.56
N LEU A 58 0.64 24.37 -2.07
CA LEU A 58 0.73 25.69 -2.67
C LEU A 58 2.15 26.26 -2.44
N GLY A 59 3.18 25.47 -2.77
CA GLY A 59 4.59 25.83 -2.66
C GLY A 59 5.04 26.79 -3.77
N TRP A 60 4.22 26.95 -4.82
CA TRP A 60 4.54 27.77 -5.99
C TRP A 60 3.68 29.03 -6.12
N ALA A 61 2.45 29.06 -5.56
CA ALA A 61 1.59 30.25 -5.63
C ALA A 61 1.84 31.30 -4.53
N LYS A 62 2.78 31.03 -3.61
CA LYS A 62 3.28 32.00 -2.61
C LYS A 62 4.66 32.57 -2.97
N ARG A 63 5.00 32.71 -4.26
CA ARG A 63 6.21 33.43 -4.68
C ARG A 63 5.81 34.74 -5.36
N PRO A 64 5.56 35.83 -4.59
CA PRO A 64 5.33 37.17 -5.15
C PRO A 64 6.51 37.70 -5.99
N LEU A 65 7.65 37.01 -5.95
CA LEU A 65 8.89 37.38 -6.60
C LEU A 65 8.97 36.95 -8.08
N LEU A 66 8.19 35.94 -8.51
CA LEU A 66 8.19 35.49 -9.92
C LEU A 66 7.43 36.45 -10.86
N LYS A 67 6.59 37.35 -10.30
CA LYS A 67 5.94 38.42 -11.08
C LYS A 67 6.90 39.54 -11.48
N ARG A 68 8.06 39.69 -10.82
CA ARG A 68 9.06 40.70 -11.16
C ARG A 68 9.99 40.23 -12.29
N GLU A 69 10.38 38.96 -12.27
CA GLU A 69 11.22 38.34 -13.30
C GLU A 69 10.50 38.17 -14.64
N MET A 70 9.23 37.77 -14.64
CA MET A 70 8.48 37.55 -15.89
C MET A 70 8.06 38.86 -16.60
N LYS A 71 8.04 40.01 -15.91
CA LYS A 71 7.75 41.30 -16.57
C LYS A 71 8.93 41.87 -17.34
N GLY A 72 10.16 41.47 -17.04
CA GLY A 72 11.36 41.98 -17.72
C GLY A 72 11.76 41.20 -18.97
N LYS A 73 11.31 39.94 -19.11
CA LYS A 73 11.79 39.03 -20.16
C LYS A 73 10.86 38.91 -21.39
N TYR A 74 9.62 39.38 -21.27
CA TYR A 74 8.60 39.31 -22.34
C TYR A 74 8.13 40.69 -22.83
N LEU A 75 8.89 41.76 -22.60
CA LEU A 75 8.70 43.01 -23.35
C LEU A 75 9.61 42.94 -24.58
N PRO A 76 9.11 42.52 -25.76
CA PRO A 76 9.81 42.79 -27.00
C PRO A 76 9.88 44.31 -27.15
N SER A 77 11.10 44.83 -27.21
CA SER A 77 11.41 46.20 -27.59
C SER A 77 11.00 46.41 -29.04
N THR A 78 9.72 46.68 -29.26
CA THR A 78 9.24 47.49 -30.38
C THR A 78 9.39 48.95 -29.97
N LEU A 79 10.64 49.40 -29.93
CA LEU A 79 11.12 50.78 -30.02
C LEU A 79 12.62 50.71 -30.33
#